data_AF-A0AA88HL77-F1
#
_entry.id   AF-A0AA88HL77-F1
#
_cell.length_a   1.000
_cell.length_b   1.000
_cell.length_c   1.000
_cell.angle_alpha   90.00
_cell.angle_beta   90.00
_cell.angle_gamma   90.00
#
_symmetry.space_group_name_H-M   'P 1'
#
loop_
_entity.id
_entity.type
_entity.pdbx_description
1 polymer ?
#
loop_
_entity_poly.entity_id
_entity_poly.type
_entity_poly.pdbx_seq_one_letter_code
_entity_poly.pdbx_strand_id
1 'polypeptide(L)'
;MPDIYLEKFKKTKKTDQSFSMVPKTVAAQSASADIETEALTRLATIDKTIFSVENIILEVYQSIIVEYTLKFTEIEKQLKSMKSLLGSLDARILQIERRIYDIEQDSRLDSLMFNGVKQNPTSDLKTTMLNIHQEKMEPARIANAKFLYYSKRFSDCGKDIRKIWQESISVLKRSSPAPSIPPSLVAGDAVVEGVPSVQEAFTLYFTNIGKTTASSVRSSQSQPDCKSYLGPPCFKSMEPYPAFYVNDLIVAVKKQKPTVF
;
A
#
# COMPACT_ATOMS: atom_id res chain seq x y z
N MET A 1 -7.04 28.93 -7.55
CA MET A 1 -7.40 30.32 -7.91
C MET A 1 -6.18 31.22 -7.75
N PRO A 2 -5.45 31.59 -8.82
CA PRO A 2 -4.39 32.60 -8.73
C PRO A 2 -4.45 33.70 -9.81
N ASP A 3 -5.63 34.02 -10.36
CA ASP A 3 -5.74 35.02 -11.45
C ASP A 3 -5.98 36.47 -10.98
N ILE A 4 -6.00 36.76 -9.67
CA ILE A 4 -6.48 38.06 -9.16
C ILE A 4 -5.36 39.10 -8.93
N TYR A 5 -4.07 38.72 -8.95
CA TYR A 5 -3.00 39.63 -8.49
C TYR A 5 -2.17 40.32 -9.57
N LEU A 6 -2.42 40.09 -10.87
CA LEU A 6 -1.59 40.65 -11.95
C LEU A 6 -2.13 41.95 -12.59
N GLU A 7 -3.32 42.44 -12.22
CA GLU A 7 -3.94 43.56 -12.95
C GLU A 7 -3.57 44.97 -12.46
N LYS A 8 -2.81 45.15 -11.36
CA LYS A 8 -2.61 46.49 -10.76
C LYS A 8 -1.35 47.27 -11.18
N PHE A 9 -0.54 46.78 -12.12
CA PHE A 9 0.71 47.45 -12.54
C PHE A 9 0.73 47.96 -13.99
N LYS A 10 -0.43 48.37 -14.55
CA LYS A 10 -0.45 49.18 -15.78
C LYS A 10 -0.28 50.67 -15.47
N LYS A 11 0.99 51.07 -15.49
CA LYS A 11 1.60 52.40 -15.69
C LYS A 11 0.65 53.59 -15.97
N THR A 12 0.65 54.54 -15.05
CA THR A 12 0.44 55.98 -15.29
C THR A 12 1.78 56.65 -15.65
N LYS A 13 1.92 57.13 -16.89
CA LYS A 13 2.95 58.06 -17.41
C LYS A 13 2.38 58.57 -18.75
N LYS A 14 2.28 59.85 -19.11
CA LYS A 14 2.91 61.11 -18.70
C LYS A 14 1.92 62.27 -18.97
N THR A 15 2.02 63.31 -18.16
CA THR A 15 1.49 64.65 -18.39
C THR A 15 2.54 65.43 -19.18
N ASP A 16 2.22 65.84 -20.42
CA ASP A 16 3.07 66.77 -21.18
C ASP A 16 2.71 68.21 -20.78
N GLN A 17 3.63 68.87 -20.07
CA GLN A 17 3.60 70.32 -19.84
C GLN A 17 4.56 70.98 -20.83
N SER A 18 3.99 71.66 -21.82
CA SER A 18 4.69 72.51 -22.77
C SER A 18 5.08 73.84 -22.11
N PHE A 19 6.38 74.10 -21.93
CA PHE A 19 6.91 75.44 -21.66
C PHE A 19 7.73 75.90 -22.86
N SER A 20 7.30 77.03 -23.43
CA SER A 20 7.95 77.74 -24.53
C SER A 20 8.59 79.01 -23.97
N MET A 21 9.91 79.17 -24.14
CA MET A 21 10.55 80.48 -24.26
C MET A 21 11.84 80.38 -25.07
N VAL A 22 12.04 81.36 -25.96
CA VAL A 22 13.21 81.57 -26.85
C VAL A 22 13.95 82.86 -26.40
N PRO A 23 15.10 83.27 -26.98
CA PRO A 23 16.44 83.05 -26.46
C PRO A 23 17.20 84.37 -26.17
N LYS A 24 18.37 84.31 -25.52
CA LYS A 24 19.53 85.21 -25.77
C LYS A 24 20.71 84.89 -24.85
N THR A 25 21.82 84.40 -25.42
CA THR A 25 23.20 84.95 -25.29
C THR A 25 24.21 83.94 -25.83
N VAL A 26 24.75 84.24 -27.01
CA VAL A 26 25.78 83.47 -27.71
C VAL A 26 27.14 83.96 -27.24
N ALA A 27 27.86 83.13 -26.46
CA ALA A 27 29.34 83.05 -26.40
C ALA A 27 29.87 82.20 -25.23
N ALA A 28 29.05 81.85 -24.22
CA ALA A 28 29.42 80.90 -23.14
C ALA A 28 28.76 79.51 -23.29
N GLN A 29 28.11 79.25 -24.43
CA GLN A 29 27.15 78.16 -24.64
C GLN A 29 27.77 76.80 -24.99
N SER A 30 29.06 76.70 -25.35
CA SER A 30 29.64 75.40 -25.74
C SER A 30 29.89 74.49 -24.52
N ALA A 31 30.44 75.01 -23.43
CA ALA A 31 30.67 74.22 -22.21
C ALA A 31 29.38 73.80 -21.51
N SER A 32 28.30 74.56 -21.65
CA SER A 32 26.99 74.24 -21.06
C SER A 32 26.28 73.09 -21.77
N ALA A 33 26.43 72.96 -23.10
CA ALA A 33 25.82 71.88 -23.88
C ALA A 33 26.50 70.53 -23.62
N ASP A 34 27.81 70.52 -23.39
CA ASP A 34 28.56 69.31 -23.04
C ASP A 34 28.15 68.76 -21.66
N ILE A 35 27.89 69.65 -20.69
CA ILE A 35 27.40 69.25 -19.35
C ILE A 35 25.98 68.66 -19.44
N GLU A 36 25.10 69.25 -20.25
CA GLU A 36 23.73 68.77 -20.41
C GLU A 36 23.66 67.40 -21.10
N THR A 37 24.47 67.19 -22.14
CA THR A 37 24.57 65.89 -22.83
C THR A 37 25.18 64.81 -21.93
N GLU A 38 26.16 65.15 -21.09
CA GLU A 38 26.70 64.24 -20.08
C GLU A 38 25.64 63.89 -19.00
N ALA A 39 24.87 64.87 -18.53
CA ALA A 39 23.80 64.63 -17.57
C ALA A 39 22.70 63.71 -18.13
N LEU A 40 22.29 63.91 -19.39
CA LEU A 40 21.31 63.07 -20.07
C LEU A 40 21.80 61.64 -20.30
N THR A 41 23.07 61.45 -20.66
CA THR A 41 23.66 60.11 -20.81
C THR A 41 23.80 59.40 -19.47
N ARG A 42 24.13 60.11 -18.38
CA ARG A 42 24.12 59.56 -17.02
C ARG A 42 22.70 59.15 -16.59
N LEU A 43 21.69 59.99 -16.84
CA LEU A 43 20.29 59.67 -16.55
C LEU A 43 19.81 58.43 -17.32
N ALA A 44 20.11 58.34 -18.62
CA ALA A 44 19.77 57.17 -19.43
C ALA A 44 20.45 55.89 -18.92
N THR A 45 21.69 56.01 -18.42
CA THR A 45 22.42 54.90 -17.79
C THR A 45 21.74 54.47 -16.49
N ILE A 46 21.35 55.42 -15.64
CA ILE A 46 20.62 55.16 -14.39
C ILE A 46 19.29 54.46 -14.70
N ASP A 47 18.49 54.96 -15.64
CA ASP A 47 17.22 54.33 -16.03
C ASP A 47 17.41 52.88 -16.52
N LYS A 48 18.47 52.63 -17.31
CA LYS A 48 18.81 51.27 -17.75
C LYS A 48 19.18 50.36 -16.57
N THR A 49 19.93 50.87 -15.58
CA THR A 49 20.28 50.11 -14.38
C THR A 49 19.06 49.82 -13.50
N ILE A 50 18.17 50.80 -13.32
CA ILE A 50 16.91 50.62 -12.58
C ILE A 50 16.07 49.53 -13.25
N PHE A 51 15.87 49.60 -14.56
CA PHE A 51 15.12 48.59 -15.30
C PHE A 51 15.74 47.20 -15.19
N SER A 52 17.08 47.10 -15.23
CA SER A 52 17.79 45.84 -15.03
C SER A 52 17.57 45.27 -13.62
N VAL A 53 17.61 46.12 -12.59
CA VAL A 53 17.38 45.71 -11.20
C VAL A 53 15.93 45.26 -10.99
N GLU A 54 14.96 45.99 -11.55
CA GLU A 54 13.54 45.62 -11.51
C GLU A 54 13.29 44.23 -12.12
N ASN A 55 13.91 43.92 -13.26
CA ASN A 55 13.79 42.60 -13.89
C ASN A 55 14.39 41.49 -13.02
N ILE A 56 15.59 41.71 -12.44
CA ILE A 56 16.22 40.73 -11.53
C ILE A 56 15.32 40.49 -10.31
N ILE A 57 14.75 41.55 -9.74
CA ILE A 57 13.82 41.45 -8.62
C ILE A 57 12.60 40.62 -9.01
N LEU A 58 12.00 40.88 -10.17
CA LEU A 58 10.85 40.11 -10.67
C LEU A 58 11.19 38.62 -10.89
N GLU A 59 12.35 38.31 -11.47
CA GLU A 59 12.81 36.93 -11.65
C GLU A 59 13.00 36.20 -10.32
N VAL A 60 13.61 36.86 -9.33
CA VAL A 60 13.78 36.32 -7.98
C VAL A 60 12.43 36.06 -7.32
N TYR A 61 11.50 37.02 -7.39
CA TYR A 61 10.15 36.83 -6.83
C TYR A 61 9.40 35.68 -7.52
N GLN A 62 9.46 35.59 -8.85
CA GLN A 62 8.83 34.49 -9.59
C GLN A 62 9.42 33.14 -9.20
N SER A 63 10.74 33.03 -9.09
CA SER A 63 11.42 31.81 -8.65
C SER A 63 10.98 31.38 -7.26
N ILE A 64 10.93 32.33 -6.31
CA ILE A 64 10.46 32.09 -4.94
C ILE A 64 9.00 31.61 -4.93
N ILE A 65 8.12 32.29 -5.68
CA ILE A 65 6.69 31.92 -5.76
C ILE A 65 6.53 30.49 -6.28
N VAL A 66 7.26 30.11 -7.34
CA VAL A 66 7.22 28.76 -7.89
C VAL A 66 7.70 27.73 -6.87
N GLU A 67 8.81 28.00 -6.17
CA GLU A 67 9.34 27.09 -5.15
C GLU A 67 8.35 26.88 -4.00
N TYR A 68 7.77 27.95 -3.46
CA TYR A 68 6.77 27.85 -2.39
C TYR A 68 5.49 27.17 -2.85
N THR A 69 5.05 27.40 -4.09
CA THR A 69 3.88 26.72 -4.67
C THR A 69 4.12 25.21 -4.75
N LEU A 70 5.30 24.78 -5.22
CA LEU A 70 5.65 23.36 -5.26
C LEU A 70 5.68 22.75 -3.86
N LYS A 71 6.32 23.40 -2.89
CA LYS A 71 6.33 22.94 -1.48
C LYS A 71 4.91 22.81 -0.91
N PHE A 72 4.04 23.78 -1.20
CA PHE A 72 2.65 23.76 -0.75
C PHE A 72 1.88 22.57 -1.35
N THR A 73 2.00 22.33 -2.65
CA THR A 73 1.32 21.19 -3.31
C THR A 73 1.80 19.83 -2.79
N GLU A 74 3.08 19.70 -2.42
CA GLU A 74 3.60 18.47 -1.81
C GLU A 74 3.05 18.27 -0.40
N ILE A 75 2.93 19.34 0.41
CA ILE A 75 2.30 19.28 1.74
C ILE A 75 0.82 18.88 1.61
N GLU A 76 0.08 19.45 0.66
CA GLU A 76 -1.33 19.08 0.42
C GLU A 76 -1.48 17.60 0.04
N LYS A 77 -0.59 17.09 -0.81
CA LYS A 77 -0.55 15.68 -1.19
C LYS A 77 -0.29 14.78 0.02
N GLN A 78 0.67 15.13 0.87
CA GLN A 78 0.96 14.39 2.10
C GLN A 78 -0.24 14.41 3.06
N LEU A 79 -0.89 15.56 3.23
CA LEU A 79 -2.07 15.70 4.09
C LEU A 79 -3.24 14.85 3.58
N LYS A 80 -3.46 14.81 2.26
CA LYS A 80 -4.46 13.93 1.63
C LYS A 80 -4.17 12.45 1.87
N SER A 81 -2.90 12.06 1.77
CA SER A 81 -2.45 10.68 2.08
C SER A 81 -2.70 10.33 3.55
N MET A 82 -2.35 11.22 4.48
CA MET A 82 -2.59 11.02 5.91
C MET A 82 -4.08 10.89 6.23
N LYS A 83 -4.93 11.72 5.61
CA LYS A 83 -6.39 11.66 5.78
C LYS A 83 -6.97 10.32 5.31
N SER A 84 -6.47 9.78 4.20
CA SER A 84 -6.86 8.45 3.71
C SER A 84 -6.45 7.34 4.70
N LEU A 85 -5.25 7.44 5.28
CA LEU A 85 -4.77 6.47 6.27
C LEU A 85 -5.59 6.52 7.55
N LEU A 86 -5.97 7.71 8.02
CA LEU A 86 -6.84 7.89 9.18
C LEU A 86 -8.20 7.21 8.96
N GLY A 87 -8.82 7.41 7.78
CA GLY A 87 -10.08 6.74 7.46
C GLY A 87 -9.98 5.20 7.43
N SER A 88 -8.83 4.65 7.00
CA SER A 88 -8.57 3.20 7.09
C SER A 88 -8.44 2.71 8.53
N LEU A 89 -7.82 3.50 9.42
CA LEU A 89 -7.71 3.17 10.83
C LEU A 89 -9.08 3.20 11.53
N ASP A 90 -9.91 4.20 11.26
CA ASP A 90 -11.27 4.28 11.81
C ASP A 90 -12.12 3.07 11.41
N ALA A 91 -12.03 2.65 10.15
CA ALA A 91 -12.72 1.44 9.68
C ALA A 91 -12.25 0.17 10.40
N ARG A 92 -10.95 0.07 10.70
CA ARG A 92 -10.37 -1.06 11.46
C ARG A 92 -10.79 -1.04 12.93
N ILE A 93 -10.86 0.14 13.55
CA ILE A 93 -11.36 0.31 14.92
C ILE A 93 -12.80 -0.18 15.02
N LEU A 94 -13.68 0.27 14.11
CA LEU A 94 -15.08 -0.18 14.06
C LEU A 94 -15.23 -1.70 13.83
N GLN A 95 -14.29 -2.33 13.13
CA GLN A 95 -14.28 -3.78 12.96
C GLN A 95 -13.86 -4.51 14.25
N ILE A 96 -12.86 -3.97 14.96
CA ILE A 96 -12.41 -4.51 16.24
C ILE A 96 -13.51 -4.38 17.30
N GLU A 97 -14.17 -3.22 17.39
CA GLU A 97 -15.28 -2.99 18.32
C GLU A 97 -16.43 -3.98 18.11
N ARG A 98 -16.80 -4.25 16.86
CA ARG A 98 -17.80 -5.28 16.53
C ARG A 98 -17.38 -6.68 16.98
N ARG A 99 -16.13 -7.06 16.73
CA ARG A 99 -15.61 -8.38 17.16
C ARG A 99 -15.57 -8.51 18.68
N ILE A 100 -15.23 -7.44 19.40
CA ILE A 100 -15.25 -7.43 20.87
C ILE A 100 -16.68 -7.64 21.35
N TYR A 101 -17.66 -6.92 20.78
CA TYR A 101 -19.07 -7.08 21.12
C TYR A 101 -19.55 -8.53 20.91
N ASP A 102 -19.22 -9.15 19.77
CA ASP A 102 -19.60 -10.54 19.48
C ASP A 102 -18.99 -11.51 20.52
N ILE A 103 -17.71 -11.34 20.84
CA ILE A 103 -17.02 -12.16 21.85
C ILE A 103 -17.65 -11.98 23.24
N GLU A 104 -18.04 -10.77 23.61
CA GLU A 104 -18.70 -10.50 24.89
C GLU A 104 -20.08 -11.15 24.97
N GLN A 105 -20.84 -11.17 23.88
CA GLN A 105 -22.13 -11.87 23.82
C GLN A 105 -21.95 -13.39 23.94
N ASP A 106 -20.99 -13.96 23.21
CA ASP A 106 -20.67 -15.38 23.28
C ASP A 106 -20.22 -15.76 24.71
N SER A 107 -19.35 -14.96 25.32
CA SER A 107 -18.89 -15.20 26.70
C SER A 107 -20.03 -15.09 27.72
N ARG A 108 -21.01 -14.20 27.51
CA ARG A 108 -22.20 -14.11 28.38
C ARG A 108 -23.08 -15.33 28.23
N LEU A 109 -23.31 -15.80 26.99
CA LEU A 109 -24.09 -17.00 26.72
C LEU A 109 -23.44 -18.23 27.36
N ASP A 110 -22.13 -18.39 27.18
CA ASP A 110 -21.35 -19.46 27.80
C ASP A 110 -21.46 -19.41 29.34
N SER A 111 -21.38 -18.22 29.94
CA SER A 111 -21.53 -18.04 31.39
C SER A 111 -22.93 -18.42 31.88
N LEU A 112 -23.99 -18.05 31.15
CA LEU A 112 -25.37 -18.44 31.47
C LEU A 112 -25.56 -19.95 31.38
N MET A 113 -25.04 -20.57 30.32
CA MET A 113 -25.07 -22.03 30.14
C MET A 113 -24.30 -22.73 31.27
N PHE A 114 -23.11 -22.22 31.63
CA PHE A 114 -22.30 -22.78 32.72
C PHE A 114 -22.97 -22.66 34.09
N ASN A 115 -23.60 -21.52 34.37
CA ASN A 115 -24.32 -21.30 35.63
C ASN A 115 -25.58 -22.16 35.74
N GLY A 116 -26.32 -22.36 34.63
CA GLY A 116 -27.46 -23.28 34.59
C GLY A 116 -27.07 -24.73 34.88
N VAL A 117 -25.94 -25.18 34.31
CA VAL A 117 -25.39 -26.52 34.57
C VAL A 117 -24.87 -26.67 36.00
N LYS A 118 -24.30 -25.61 36.58
CA LYS A 118 -23.77 -25.63 37.95
C LYS A 118 -24.86 -25.80 39.01
N GLN A 119 -26.09 -25.39 38.74
CA GLN A 119 -27.22 -25.49 39.69
C GLN A 119 -27.81 -26.91 39.81
N ASN A 120 -27.66 -27.77 38.80
CA ASN A 120 -28.09 -29.19 38.85
C ASN A 120 -27.21 -30.11 37.98
N PRO A 121 -25.96 -30.38 38.39
CA PRO A 121 -25.05 -31.15 37.56
C PRO A 121 -25.27 -32.67 37.73
N THR A 122 -25.85 -33.31 36.72
CA THR A 122 -25.77 -34.78 36.54
C THR A 122 -24.31 -35.22 36.35
N SER A 123 -23.95 -36.43 36.78
CA SER A 123 -22.54 -36.91 36.75
C SER A 123 -21.92 -36.89 35.34
N ASP A 124 -22.71 -37.21 34.32
CA ASP A 124 -22.28 -37.25 32.92
C ASP A 124 -22.02 -35.85 32.36
N LEU A 125 -22.76 -34.86 32.86
CA LEU A 125 -22.63 -33.46 32.43
C LEU A 125 -21.37 -32.82 33.00
N LYS A 126 -20.96 -33.19 34.23
CA LYS A 126 -19.66 -32.77 34.80
C LYS A 126 -18.49 -33.27 33.97
N THR A 127 -18.52 -34.53 33.57
CA THR A 127 -17.47 -35.15 32.76
C THR A 127 -17.40 -34.52 31.38
N THR A 128 -18.55 -34.30 30.74
CA THR A 128 -18.62 -33.62 29.43
C THR A 128 -18.13 -32.18 29.50
N MET A 129 -18.48 -31.41 30.55
CA MET A 129 -17.95 -30.06 30.74
C MET A 129 -16.45 -30.02 31.02
N LEU A 130 -15.92 -30.98 31.79
CA LEU A 130 -14.49 -31.09 32.02
C LEU A 130 -13.73 -31.37 30.71
N ASN A 131 -14.27 -32.28 29.90
CA ASN A 131 -13.71 -32.63 28.60
C ASN A 131 -13.77 -31.44 27.63
N ILE A 132 -14.90 -30.73 27.53
CA ILE A 132 -15.03 -29.53 26.68
C ILE A 132 -14.08 -28.43 27.16
N HIS A 133 -13.95 -28.23 28.47
CA HIS A 133 -13.02 -27.25 29.04
C HIS A 133 -11.58 -27.61 28.70
N GLN A 134 -11.18 -28.87 28.89
CA GLN A 134 -9.84 -29.34 28.51
C GLN A 134 -9.61 -29.22 27.00
N GLU A 135 -10.56 -29.62 26.17
CA GLU A 135 -10.42 -29.62 24.71
C GLU A 135 -10.41 -28.21 24.12
N LYS A 136 -11.17 -27.26 24.67
CA LYS A 136 -11.25 -25.88 24.15
C LYS A 136 -10.29 -24.91 24.83
N MET A 137 -10.11 -24.99 26.13
CA MET A 137 -9.27 -24.02 26.87
C MET A 137 -7.80 -24.37 26.85
N GLU A 138 -7.41 -25.66 26.85
CA GLU A 138 -5.99 -26.01 26.85
C GLU A 138 -5.27 -25.57 25.57
N PRO A 139 -5.82 -25.73 24.34
CA PRO A 139 -5.19 -25.17 23.15
C PRO A 139 -5.00 -23.65 23.23
N ALA A 140 -5.99 -22.93 23.75
CA ALA A 140 -5.92 -21.48 23.92
C ALA A 140 -4.87 -21.07 24.97
N ARG A 141 -4.79 -21.78 26.10
CA ARG A 141 -3.78 -21.55 27.14
C ARG A 141 -2.37 -21.87 26.64
N ILE A 142 -2.20 -23.00 25.94
CA ILE A 142 -0.94 -23.40 25.31
C ILE A 142 -0.54 -22.36 24.25
N ALA A 143 -1.47 -21.90 23.42
CA ALA A 143 -1.21 -20.87 22.42
C ALA A 143 -0.77 -19.55 23.07
N ASN A 144 -1.46 -19.12 24.14
CA ASN A 144 -1.10 -17.91 24.87
C ASN A 144 0.26 -18.04 25.57
N ALA A 145 0.55 -19.19 26.20
CA ALA A 145 1.84 -19.46 26.80
C ALA A 145 2.98 -19.44 25.77
N LYS A 146 2.76 -20.04 24.59
CA LYS A 146 3.70 -19.96 23.45
C LYS A 146 3.90 -18.52 22.98
N PHE A 147 2.81 -17.76 22.83
CA PHE A 147 2.87 -16.36 22.43
C PHE A 147 3.71 -15.54 23.41
N LEU A 148 3.43 -15.64 24.71
CA LEU A 148 4.20 -14.94 25.75
C LEU A 148 5.67 -15.35 25.77
N TYR A 149 5.95 -16.66 25.64
CA TYR A 149 7.32 -17.17 25.58
C TYR A 149 8.10 -16.59 24.39
N TYR A 150 7.54 -16.63 23.19
CA TYR A 150 8.22 -16.11 22.00
C TYR A 150 8.29 -14.58 21.98
N SER A 151 7.23 -13.90 22.42
CA SER A 151 7.22 -12.43 22.55
C SER A 151 8.35 -11.96 23.46
N LYS A 152 8.55 -12.62 24.61
CA LYS A 152 9.67 -12.33 25.50
C LYS A 152 11.03 -12.59 24.82
N ARG A 153 11.23 -13.75 24.17
CA ARG A 153 12.48 -14.04 23.46
C ARG A 153 12.82 -13.01 22.37
N PHE A 154 11.83 -12.61 21.58
CA PHE A 154 12.03 -11.59 20.55
C PHE A 154 12.26 -10.19 21.15
N SER A 155 11.63 -9.87 22.28
CA SER A 155 11.90 -8.65 23.04
C SER A 155 13.35 -8.61 23.56
N ASP A 156 13.88 -9.73 24.06
CA ASP A 156 15.25 -9.84 24.56
C ASP A 156 16.32 -9.67 23.46
N CYS A 157 15.94 -9.87 22.19
CA CYS A 157 16.82 -9.61 21.04
C CYS A 157 17.01 -8.10 20.78
N GLY A 158 16.11 -7.24 21.27
CA GLY A 158 16.16 -5.80 21.05
C GLY A 158 16.10 -5.41 19.57
N LYS A 159 17.01 -4.52 19.14
CA LYS A 159 17.14 -4.07 17.73
C LYS A 159 18.21 -4.84 16.94
N ASP A 160 18.80 -5.90 17.51
CA ASP A 160 19.88 -6.65 16.87
C ASP A 160 19.31 -7.68 15.88
N ILE A 161 19.39 -7.36 14.59
CA ILE A 161 18.88 -8.18 13.48
C ILE A 161 19.50 -9.57 13.47
N ARG A 162 20.78 -9.72 13.87
CA ARG A 162 21.45 -11.04 13.86
C ARG A 162 20.85 -11.96 14.92
N LYS A 163 20.55 -11.43 16.11
CA LYS A 163 19.90 -12.19 17.18
C LYS A 163 18.47 -12.57 16.81
N ILE A 164 17.71 -11.64 16.24
CA ILE A 164 16.35 -11.91 15.75
C ILE A 164 16.36 -13.05 14.72
N TRP A 165 17.32 -13.03 13.78
CA TRP A 165 17.44 -14.08 12.77
C TRP A 165 17.81 -15.44 13.38
N GLN A 166 18.75 -15.47 14.33
CA GLN A 166 19.13 -16.70 15.02
C GLN A 166 17.96 -17.31 15.80
N GLU A 167 17.21 -16.50 16.55
CA GLU A 167 16.01 -17.00 17.25
C GLU A 167 14.92 -17.44 16.27
N SER A 168 14.72 -16.72 15.17
CA SER A 168 13.78 -17.15 14.11
C SER A 168 14.14 -18.54 13.57
N ILE A 169 15.42 -18.78 13.27
CA ILE A 169 15.91 -20.10 12.86
C ILE A 169 15.70 -21.13 13.96
N SER A 170 15.95 -20.78 15.23
CA SER A 170 15.75 -21.70 16.36
C SER A 170 14.28 -22.11 16.51
N VAL A 171 13.34 -21.19 16.32
CA VAL A 171 11.90 -21.46 16.39
C VAL A 171 11.43 -22.29 15.18
N LEU A 172 11.98 -22.03 14.00
CA LEU A 172 11.62 -22.71 12.76
C LEU A 172 12.28 -24.08 12.62
N LYS A 173 13.44 -24.30 13.25
CA LYS A 173 14.04 -25.63 13.38
C LYS A 173 13.10 -26.48 14.22
N ARG A 174 12.17 -27.18 13.56
CA ARG A 174 11.39 -28.25 14.19
C ARG A 174 12.38 -29.20 14.83
N SER A 175 12.41 -29.22 16.17
CA SER A 175 13.21 -30.14 16.96
C SER A 175 12.74 -31.59 16.85
N SER A 176 11.72 -31.86 16.04
CA SER A 176 11.36 -33.23 15.70
C SER A 176 12.53 -33.86 14.95
N PRO A 177 13.12 -34.96 15.45
CA PRO A 177 14.04 -35.75 14.64
C PRO A 177 13.38 -36.01 13.29
N ALA A 178 14.15 -35.93 12.20
CA ALA A 178 13.64 -36.26 10.88
C ALA A 178 12.91 -37.62 11.00
N PRO A 179 11.65 -37.74 10.54
CA PRO A 179 10.91 -38.98 10.67
C PRO A 179 11.78 -40.09 10.07
N SER A 180 12.26 -40.99 10.94
CA SER A 180 13.12 -42.08 10.51
C SER A 180 12.28 -43.01 9.67
N ILE A 181 12.77 -43.30 8.45
CA ILE A 181 12.14 -44.29 7.58
C ILE A 181 12.05 -45.60 8.37
N PRO A 182 10.87 -46.23 8.44
CA PRO A 182 10.75 -47.48 9.16
C PRO A 182 11.68 -48.53 8.55
N PRO A 183 12.30 -49.40 9.37
CA PRO A 183 13.26 -50.38 8.89
C PRO A 183 12.63 -51.45 7.97
N SER A 184 11.30 -51.61 8.04
CA SER A 184 10.53 -52.46 7.15
C SER A 184 9.16 -51.87 6.84
N LEU A 185 8.60 -52.24 5.70
CA LEU A 185 7.28 -51.84 5.22
C LEU A 185 6.57 -53.05 4.59
N VAL A 186 5.27 -53.20 4.83
CA VAL A 186 4.46 -54.21 4.14
C VAL A 186 3.80 -53.57 2.93
N ALA A 187 4.11 -54.08 1.73
CA ALA A 187 3.57 -53.60 0.45
C ALA A 187 2.82 -54.76 -0.24
N GLY A 188 1.50 -54.82 -0.06
CA GLY A 188 0.70 -55.98 -0.47
C GLY A 188 1.03 -57.20 0.41
N ASP A 189 1.37 -58.32 -0.22
CA ASP A 189 1.75 -59.57 0.47
C ASP A 189 3.26 -59.67 0.76
N ALA A 190 4.06 -58.67 0.36
CA ALA A 190 5.50 -58.66 0.53
C ALA A 190 5.94 -57.76 1.70
N VAL A 191 6.89 -58.25 2.50
CA VAL A 191 7.61 -57.46 3.51
C VAL A 191 8.89 -56.94 2.88
N VAL A 192 9.01 -55.62 2.76
CA VAL A 192 10.18 -54.93 2.23
C VAL A 192 11.04 -54.49 3.41
N GLU A 193 12.26 -55.02 3.50
CA GLU A 193 13.20 -54.70 4.57
C GLU A 193 14.39 -53.87 4.06
N GLY A 194 14.88 -52.98 4.93
CA GLY A 194 16.02 -52.11 4.66
C GLY A 194 15.62 -50.75 4.11
N VAL A 195 16.28 -49.70 4.62
CA VAL A 195 15.97 -48.30 4.27
C VAL A 195 15.97 -48.03 2.75
N PRO A 196 16.95 -48.51 1.95
CA PRO A 196 16.95 -48.27 0.50
C PRO A 196 15.76 -48.94 -0.20
N SER A 197 15.45 -50.18 0.17
CA SER A 197 14.34 -50.95 -0.39
C SER A 197 12.99 -50.33 -0.04
N VAL A 198 12.83 -49.85 1.20
CA VAL A 198 11.63 -49.12 1.64
C VAL A 198 11.48 -47.81 0.86
N GLN A 199 12.56 -47.05 0.67
CA GLN A 199 12.54 -45.84 -0.15
C GLN A 199 12.12 -46.13 -1.60
N GLU A 200 12.72 -47.16 -2.21
CA GLU A 200 12.40 -47.57 -3.58
C GLU A 200 10.94 -48.00 -3.70
N ALA A 201 10.43 -48.81 -2.76
CA ALA A 201 9.04 -49.22 -2.72
C ALA A 201 8.09 -48.00 -2.57
N PHE A 202 8.45 -47.03 -1.72
CA PHE A 202 7.70 -45.78 -1.59
C PHE A 202 7.69 -44.98 -2.90
N THR A 203 8.86 -44.79 -3.52
CA THR A 203 8.97 -44.08 -4.80
C THR A 203 8.17 -44.79 -5.89
N LEU A 204 8.26 -46.11 -5.98
CA LEU A 204 7.53 -46.93 -6.94
C LEU A 204 6.02 -46.83 -6.72
N TYR A 205 5.57 -46.84 -5.45
CA TYR A 205 4.16 -46.66 -5.11
C TYR A 205 3.65 -45.31 -5.60
N PHE A 206 4.29 -44.20 -5.19
CA PHE A 206 3.83 -42.85 -5.50
C PHE A 206 3.93 -42.50 -6.99
N THR A 207 4.96 -42.99 -7.69
CA THR A 207 5.08 -42.82 -9.15
C THR A 207 3.98 -43.58 -9.90
N ASN A 208 3.51 -44.70 -9.38
CA ASN A 208 2.45 -45.49 -10.00
C ASN A 208 1.03 -45.14 -9.56
N ILE A 209 0.82 -44.31 -8.53
CA ILE A 209 -0.54 -43.89 -8.10
C ILE A 209 -1.37 -43.41 -9.28
N GLY A 210 -0.81 -42.56 -10.15
CA GLY A 210 -1.55 -42.03 -11.31
C GLY A 210 -1.99 -43.13 -12.27
N LYS A 211 -1.09 -44.07 -12.59
CA LYS A 211 -1.36 -45.21 -13.47
C LYS A 211 -2.38 -46.17 -12.86
N THR A 212 -2.21 -46.53 -11.59
CA THR A 212 -3.10 -47.45 -10.88
C THR A 212 -4.49 -46.83 -10.71
N THR A 213 -4.55 -45.55 -10.36
CA THR A 213 -5.81 -44.80 -10.25
C THR A 213 -6.51 -44.72 -11.60
N ALA A 214 -5.80 -44.32 -12.66
CA ALA A 214 -6.37 -44.26 -14.03
C ALA A 214 -6.88 -45.62 -14.51
N SER A 215 -6.16 -46.72 -14.20
CA SER A 215 -6.56 -48.08 -14.58
C SER A 215 -7.74 -48.61 -13.75
N SER A 216 -7.91 -48.11 -12.52
CA SER A 216 -9.04 -48.47 -11.64
C SER A 216 -10.35 -47.76 -11.98
N VAL A 217 -10.28 -46.63 -12.71
CA VAL A 217 -11.45 -45.99 -13.27
C VAL A 217 -11.99 -46.91 -14.36
N ARG A 218 -13.05 -47.66 -14.03
CA ARG A 218 -13.75 -48.51 -15.00
C ARG A 218 -14.08 -47.65 -16.22
N SER A 219 -13.63 -48.08 -17.39
CA SER A 219 -14.10 -47.56 -18.67
C SER A 219 -15.59 -47.85 -18.75
N SER A 220 -16.39 -46.93 -18.21
CA SER A 220 -17.83 -47.01 -18.25
C SER A 220 -18.23 -47.05 -19.72
N GLN A 221 -18.66 -48.21 -20.21
CA GLN A 221 -19.19 -48.38 -21.57
C GLN A 221 -20.42 -47.49 -21.84
N SER A 222 -20.92 -46.77 -20.83
CA SER A 222 -22.07 -45.88 -20.91
C SER A 222 -21.78 -44.41 -20.57
N GLN A 223 -20.52 -44.01 -20.30
CA GLN A 223 -20.23 -42.59 -20.10
C GLN A 223 -19.77 -41.89 -21.37
N PRO A 224 -20.30 -40.68 -21.64
CA PRO A 224 -20.00 -39.95 -22.85
C PRO A 224 -18.51 -39.54 -22.86
N ASP A 225 -17.92 -39.54 -24.06
CA ASP A 225 -16.50 -39.27 -24.33
C ASP A 225 -16.01 -38.01 -23.57
N CYS A 226 -14.75 -37.91 -23.16
CA CYS A 226 -14.25 -36.80 -22.31
C CYS A 226 -14.64 -35.41 -22.85
N LYS A 227 -14.79 -35.29 -24.17
CA LYS A 227 -15.32 -34.10 -24.87
C LYS A 227 -16.71 -33.65 -24.41
N SER A 228 -17.59 -34.54 -23.97
CA SER A 228 -18.92 -34.17 -23.46
C SER A 228 -18.86 -33.49 -22.10
N TYR A 229 -17.84 -33.76 -21.30
CA TYR A 229 -17.64 -33.12 -19.99
C TYR A 229 -17.03 -31.73 -20.10
N LEU A 230 -16.30 -31.46 -21.18
CA LEU A 230 -15.67 -30.15 -21.42
C LEU A 230 -16.67 -29.07 -21.85
N GLY A 231 -17.93 -29.45 -22.13
CA GLY A 231 -18.95 -28.54 -22.67
C GLY A 231 -18.54 -27.94 -24.02
N PRO A 232 -19.44 -27.20 -24.69
CA PRO A 232 -19.02 -26.38 -25.81
C PRO A 232 -18.02 -25.32 -25.30
N PRO A 233 -16.92 -25.05 -26.02
CA PRO A 233 -15.97 -24.00 -25.63
C PRO A 233 -16.73 -22.70 -25.35
N CYS A 234 -16.52 -22.13 -24.16
CA CYS A 234 -17.14 -20.88 -23.72
C CYS A 234 -16.64 -19.71 -24.60
N PHE A 235 -17.23 -19.55 -25.79
CA PHE A 235 -16.92 -18.44 -26.68
C PHE A 235 -17.34 -17.08 -26.12
N LYS A 236 -18.12 -17.03 -25.03
CA LYS A 236 -18.58 -15.79 -24.41
C LYS A 236 -17.55 -15.06 -23.52
N SER A 237 -16.37 -15.63 -23.26
CA SER A 237 -15.40 -15.04 -22.32
C SER A 237 -14.19 -14.37 -22.98
N MET A 238 -14.08 -14.40 -24.31
CA MET A 238 -12.94 -13.81 -25.04
C MET A 238 -13.38 -13.05 -26.30
N GLU A 239 -14.57 -12.43 -26.30
CA GLU A 239 -14.76 -11.33 -27.23
C GLU A 239 -13.85 -10.18 -26.77
N PRO A 240 -12.85 -9.77 -27.58
CA PRO A 240 -12.07 -8.58 -27.25
C PRO A 240 -13.08 -7.44 -27.13
N TYR A 241 -13.05 -6.73 -25.99
CA TYR A 241 -13.89 -5.57 -25.77
C TYR A 241 -13.85 -4.69 -27.02
N PRO A 242 -15.01 -4.27 -27.55
CA PRO A 242 -15.04 -3.53 -28.79
C PRO A 242 -14.14 -2.29 -28.69
N ALA A 243 -13.34 -2.02 -29.72
CA ALA A 243 -12.31 -0.97 -29.67
C ALA A 243 -12.84 0.43 -29.29
N PHE A 244 -14.13 0.68 -29.49
CA PHE A 244 -14.79 1.91 -29.03
C PHE A 244 -14.80 2.05 -27.50
N TYR A 245 -14.96 0.96 -26.74
CA TYR A 245 -14.97 1.00 -25.27
C TYR A 245 -13.62 1.40 -24.68
N VAL A 246 -12.51 0.99 -25.33
CA VAL A 246 -11.16 1.34 -24.90
C VAL A 246 -10.85 2.81 -25.19
N ASN A 247 -11.28 3.32 -26.34
CA ASN A 247 -11.09 4.73 -26.69
C ASN A 247 -11.94 5.66 -25.81
N ASP A 248 -13.18 5.28 -25.48
CA ASP A 248 -14.02 6.06 -24.57
C ASP A 248 -13.44 6.08 -23.15
N LEU A 249 -12.85 4.98 -22.67
CA LEU A 249 -12.13 4.96 -21.41
C LEU A 249 -10.89 5.86 -21.42
N ILE A 250 -10.10 5.84 -22.49
CA ILE A 250 -8.92 6.71 -22.63
C ILE A 250 -9.33 8.19 -22.69
N VAL A 251 -10.43 8.51 -23.39
CA VAL A 251 -10.97 9.88 -23.44
C VAL A 251 -11.52 10.30 -22.08
N ALA A 252 -12.19 9.42 -21.34
CA ALA A 252 -12.68 9.68 -19.99
C ALA A 252 -11.53 9.93 -19.00
N VAL A 253 -10.47 9.12 -19.05
CA VAL A 253 -9.26 9.29 -18.23
C VAL A 253 -8.53 10.59 -18.58
N LYS A 254 -8.46 10.98 -19.86
CA LYS A 254 -7.87 12.26 -20.27
C LYS A 254 -8.75 13.48 -19.95
N LYS A 255 -10.07 13.32 -19.89
CA LYS A 255 -11.03 14.39 -19.53
C LYS A 255 -11.14 14.62 -18.03
N GLN A 256 -10.74 13.65 -17.20
CA GLN A 256 -10.48 13.92 -15.79
C GLN A 256 -9.27 14.83 -15.67
N LYS A 257 -9.48 16.14 -15.82
CA LYS A 257 -8.54 17.15 -15.33
C LYS A 257 -8.29 16.81 -13.86
N PRO A 258 -7.02 16.74 -13.41
CA PRO A 258 -6.73 16.56 -12.00
C PRO A 258 -7.49 17.66 -11.26
N THR A 259 -8.48 17.26 -10.48
CA THR A 259 -9.25 18.19 -9.68
C THR A 259 -8.29 18.64 -8.60
N VAL A 260 -7.67 19.79 -8.84
CA VAL A 260 -6.90 20.53 -7.84
C VAL A 260 -7.93 20.98 -6.81
N PHE A 261 -8.06 20.18 -5.76
CA PHE A 261 -8.78 20.50 -4.53
C PHE A 261 -7.76 20.90 -3.49
#